data_AF-A7B842-F1
#
_entry.id   AF-A7B842-F1
#
_cell.length_a   1.000
_cell.length_b   1.000
_cell.length_c   1.000
_cell.angle_alpha   90.00
_cell.angle_beta   90.00
_cell.angle_gamma   90.00
#
_symmetry.space_group_name_H-M   'P 1'
#
loop_
_entity.id
_entity.type
_entity.pdbx_description
1 polymer ?
#
loop_
_entity_poly.entity_id
_entity_poly.type
_entity_poly.pdbx_seq_one_letter_code
_entity_poly.pdbx_strand_id
1 'polypeptide(L)'
;MREGGFDPNPDWHYNGDLYPTGNLIWIQASGFVQYWSLIRGYLGEVCTDATEVNAYADEGDFLVWKNSDTYEWYHTQFVQSKNMLAEISCTQHTPNYFNVNFNSRVDSTTFDTNKVYIVDMP
;
A
#
# COMPACT_ATOMS: atom_id res chain seq x y z
N MET A 1 30.63 -8.36 1.42
CA MET A 1 29.29 -7.76 1.56
C MET A 1 28.78 -7.49 0.15
N ARG A 2 27.58 -7.93 -0.20
CA ARG A 2 26.96 -7.64 -1.51
C ARG A 2 26.27 -6.28 -1.37
N GLU A 3 26.63 -5.34 -2.22
CA GLU A 3 25.97 -4.03 -2.29
C GLU A 3 24.45 -4.24 -2.56
N GLY A 4 23.60 -3.59 -1.74
CA GLY A 4 22.15 -3.57 -1.92
C GLY A 4 21.33 -4.62 -1.15
N GLY A 5 21.94 -5.47 -0.32
CA GLY A 5 21.18 -6.36 0.57
C GLY A 5 20.82 -5.66 1.88
N PHE A 6 19.53 -5.50 2.18
CA PHE A 6 19.07 -5.23 3.56
C PHE A 6 19.64 -6.32 4.48
N ASP A 7 20.11 -5.96 5.67
CA ASP A 7 20.51 -6.93 6.68
C ASP A 7 19.38 -7.95 6.88
N PRO A 8 19.68 -9.26 6.96
CA PRO A 8 18.66 -10.28 7.13
C PRO A 8 17.92 -10.03 8.46
N ASN A 9 16.77 -9.38 8.36
CA ASN A 9 15.91 -9.09 9.49
C ASN A 9 15.00 -10.31 9.73
N PRO A 10 14.95 -10.87 10.97
CA PRO A 10 14.04 -11.96 11.31
C PRO A 10 12.56 -11.67 11.01
N ASP A 11 12.16 -10.41 10.84
CA ASP A 11 10.81 -10.01 10.41
C ASP A 11 10.39 -10.59 9.05
N TRP A 12 11.35 -11.01 8.22
CA TRP A 12 11.12 -11.56 6.88
C TRP A 12 11.08 -13.08 6.82
N HIS A 13 11.26 -13.76 7.96
CA HIS A 13 11.27 -15.21 7.98
C HIS A 13 9.84 -15.77 8.01
N TYR A 14 9.47 -16.51 6.97
CA TYR A 14 8.28 -17.37 6.96
C TYR A 14 8.54 -18.57 7.88
N ASN A 15 8.43 -18.37 9.19
CA ASN A 15 8.44 -19.45 10.16
C ASN A 15 7.19 -19.33 11.01
N GLY A 16 6.17 -20.10 10.62
CA GLY A 16 4.76 -19.95 11.02
C GLY A 16 4.49 -19.98 12.52
N ASP A 17 5.45 -20.43 13.34
CA ASP A 17 5.29 -20.57 14.79
C ASP A 17 6.18 -19.60 15.62
N LEU A 18 7.13 -18.88 15.00
CA LEU A 18 8.13 -18.08 15.73
C LEU A 18 8.18 -16.59 15.36
N TYR A 19 7.77 -16.21 14.15
CA TYR A 19 7.75 -14.81 13.71
C TYR A 19 6.50 -14.52 12.87
N PRO A 20 5.36 -14.17 13.49
CA PRO A 20 4.12 -13.91 12.77
C PRO A 20 4.19 -12.67 11.88
N THR A 21 5.18 -11.79 12.11
CA THR A 21 5.34 -10.52 11.40
C THR A 21 5.43 -10.73 9.89
N GLY A 22 6.25 -11.67 9.41
CA GLY A 22 6.36 -11.93 7.97
C GLY A 22 5.05 -12.42 7.34
N ASN A 23 4.33 -13.34 8.02
CA ASN A 23 3.03 -13.81 7.55
C ASN A 23 1.98 -12.67 7.52
N LEU A 24 1.94 -11.86 8.59
CA LEU A 24 1.04 -10.71 8.71
C LEU A 24 1.33 -9.63 7.66
N ILE A 25 2.59 -9.29 7.42
CA ILE A 25 3.00 -8.27 6.43
C ILE A 25 2.62 -8.68 5.01
N TRP A 26 2.88 -9.93 4.65
CA TRP A 26 2.75 -10.38 3.25
C TRP A 26 1.33 -10.77 2.87
N ILE A 27 0.52 -11.24 3.83
CA ILE A 27 -0.82 -11.79 3.55
C ILE A 27 -1.91 -10.78 3.90
N GLN A 28 -1.71 -9.92 4.89
CA GLN A 28 -2.76 -9.03 5.40
C GLN A 28 -2.43 -7.56 5.17
N ALA A 29 -3.37 -6.82 4.57
CA ALA A 29 -3.23 -5.38 4.36
C ALA A 29 -2.97 -4.61 5.68
N SER A 30 -3.59 -5.05 6.78
CA SER A 30 -3.37 -4.51 8.12
C SER A 30 -1.93 -4.70 8.63
N GLY A 31 -1.36 -5.89 8.42
CA GLY A 31 0.03 -6.18 8.81
C GLY A 31 1.03 -5.43 7.94
N PHE A 32 0.74 -5.32 6.63
CA PHE A 32 1.55 -4.53 5.70
C PHE A 32 1.64 -3.07 6.16
N VAL A 33 0.49 -2.40 6.35
CA VAL A 33 0.50 -0.99 6.75
C VAL A 33 1.15 -0.82 8.11
N GLN A 34 0.84 -1.66 9.12
CA GLN A 34 1.42 -1.51 10.46
C GLN A 34 2.95 -1.63 10.45
N TYR A 35 3.51 -2.58 9.71
CA TYR A 35 4.95 -2.75 9.66
C TYR A 35 5.62 -1.58 8.95
N TRP A 36 5.18 -1.22 7.74
CA TRP A 36 5.83 -0.14 7.01
C TRP A 36 5.57 1.23 7.65
N SER A 37 4.41 1.46 8.25
CA SER A 37 4.10 2.70 8.99
C SER A 37 4.78 2.77 10.36
N LEU A 38 4.41 1.90 11.31
CA LEU A 38 4.80 2.04 12.71
C LEU A 38 6.22 1.56 12.98
N ILE A 39 6.65 0.49 12.32
CA ILE A 39 7.96 -0.12 12.57
C ILE A 39 9.03 0.54 11.70
N ARG A 40 8.71 0.80 10.42
CA ARG A 40 9.67 1.40 9.47
C ARG A 40 9.56 2.92 9.36
N GLY A 41 8.45 3.53 9.79
CA GLY A 41 8.28 4.98 9.80
C GLY A 41 7.84 5.58 8.46
N TYR A 42 7.32 4.77 7.54
CA TYR A 42 7.01 5.15 6.15
C TYR A 42 5.54 5.50 5.95
N LEU A 43 4.85 5.98 6.99
CA LEU A 43 3.47 6.42 6.84
C LEU A 43 3.44 7.78 6.15
N GLY A 44 2.86 7.82 4.95
CA GLY A 44 2.55 9.04 4.23
C GLY A 44 1.15 9.56 4.56
N GLU A 45 0.56 10.26 3.59
CA GLU A 45 -0.75 10.89 3.73
C GLU A 45 -1.91 9.87 3.79
N VAL A 46 -2.99 10.30 4.45
CA VAL A 46 -4.27 9.56 4.49
C VAL A 46 -5.28 10.27 3.60
N CYS A 47 -5.56 9.70 2.44
CA CYS A 47 -6.41 10.26 1.43
C CYS A 47 -7.88 9.84 1.61
N THR A 48 -8.76 10.81 1.36
CA THR A 48 -10.21 10.71 1.44
C THR A 48 -10.89 10.89 0.09
N ASP A 49 -10.14 11.20 -0.97
CA ASP A 49 -10.63 11.17 -2.34
C ASP A 49 -9.50 10.85 -3.35
N ALA A 50 -9.87 10.65 -4.62
CA ALA A 50 -8.93 10.33 -5.68
C ALA A 50 -8.00 11.49 -6.04
N THR A 51 -8.39 12.74 -5.79
CA THR A 51 -7.55 13.92 -6.05
C THR A 51 -6.37 13.93 -5.09
N GLU A 52 -6.63 13.66 -3.81
CA GLU A 52 -5.60 13.53 -2.78
C GLU A 52 -4.65 12.36 -3.09
N VAL A 53 -5.18 11.20 -3.50
CA VAL A 53 -4.34 10.05 -3.89
C VAL A 53 -3.39 10.42 -5.04
N ASN A 54 -3.90 11.06 -6.10
CA ASN A 54 -3.06 11.48 -7.22
C ASN A 54 -2.07 12.59 -6.85
N ALA A 55 -2.43 13.47 -5.90
CA ALA A 55 -1.54 14.53 -5.44
C ALA A 55 -0.36 13.97 -4.63
N TYR A 56 -0.63 13.04 -3.71
CA TYR A 56 0.35 12.62 -2.70
C TYR A 56 1.09 11.32 -3.00
N ALA A 57 0.53 10.42 -3.82
CA ALA A 57 1.20 9.16 -4.11
C ALA A 57 2.21 9.32 -5.25
N ASP A 58 3.39 8.72 -5.11
CA ASP A 58 4.45 8.70 -6.11
C ASP A 58 4.79 7.27 -6.56
N GLU A 59 5.58 7.18 -7.64
CA GLU A 59 6.04 5.88 -8.16
C GLU A 59 6.91 5.17 -7.10
N GLY A 60 6.57 3.92 -6.77
CA GLY A 60 7.22 3.16 -5.71
C GLY A 60 6.38 3.01 -4.44
N ASP A 61 5.36 3.86 -4.27
CA ASP A 61 4.50 3.83 -3.09
C ASP A 61 3.56 2.63 -3.06
N PHE A 62 3.03 2.36 -1.86
CA PHE A 62 1.90 1.47 -1.70
C PHE A 62 0.66 2.22 -1.21
N LEU A 63 -0.49 1.88 -1.80
CA LEU A 63 -1.81 2.34 -1.37
C LEU A 63 -2.47 1.24 -0.55
N VAL A 64 -2.75 1.50 0.73
CA VAL A 64 -3.45 0.55 1.61
C VAL A 64 -4.84 1.07 1.94
N TRP A 65 -5.85 0.27 1.65
CA TRP A 65 -7.25 0.65 1.78
C TRP A 65 -7.83 0.20 3.12
N LYS A 66 -8.58 1.12 3.72
CA LYS A 66 -9.32 0.88 4.94
C LYS A 66 -10.78 1.28 4.75
N ASN A 67 -11.69 0.39 5.12
CA ASN A 67 -13.10 0.73 5.24
C ASN A 67 -13.30 1.56 6.51
N SER A 68 -13.94 2.73 6.38
CA SER A 68 -14.16 3.67 7.49
C SER A 68 -15.26 3.22 8.45
N ASP A 69 -16.20 2.39 7.99
CA ASP A 69 -17.32 1.92 8.80
C ASP A 69 -16.95 0.67 9.60
N THR A 70 -16.31 -0.32 8.96
CA THR A 70 -15.91 -1.58 9.59
C THR A 70 -14.52 -1.52 10.21
N TYR A 71 -13.73 -0.50 9.89
CA TYR A 71 -12.31 -0.34 10.24
C TYR A 71 -11.38 -1.43 9.68
N GLU A 72 -11.89 -2.25 8.75
CA GLU A 72 -11.12 -3.34 8.16
C GLU A 72 -10.16 -2.83 7.10
N TRP A 73 -8.93 -3.35 7.14
CA TRP A 73 -7.95 -3.20 6.08
C TRP A 73 -8.13 -4.34 5.10
N TYR A 74 -8.41 -4.03 3.84
CA TYR A 74 -8.86 -5.06 2.91
C TYR A 74 -8.04 -5.13 1.63
N HIS A 75 -7.19 -4.14 1.35
CA HIS A 75 -6.51 -4.11 0.06
C HIS A 75 -5.20 -3.31 0.03
N THR A 76 -4.19 -3.79 -0.71
CA THR A 76 -2.91 -3.11 -0.95
C THR A 76 -2.60 -3.07 -2.45
N GLN A 77 -2.16 -1.91 -2.95
CA GLN A 77 -1.72 -1.69 -4.34
C GLN A 77 -0.31 -1.12 -4.37
N PHE A 78 0.43 -1.41 -5.42
CA PHE A 78 1.71 -0.78 -5.71
C PHE A 78 1.53 0.26 -6.82
N VAL A 79 2.06 1.47 -6.62
CA VAL A 79 2.07 2.54 -7.62
C VAL A 79 3.22 2.31 -8.59
N GLN A 80 2.88 1.89 -9.82
CA GLN A 80 3.85 1.54 -10.86
C GLN A 80 4.44 2.75 -11.56
N SER A 81 3.64 3.79 -11.75
CA SER A 81 4.06 5.00 -12.44
C SER A 81 3.09 6.14 -12.16
N LYS A 82 3.59 7.36 -12.32
CA LYS A 82 2.82 8.60 -12.31
C LYS A 82 3.14 9.38 -13.58
N ASN A 83 2.10 9.79 -14.30
CA ASN A 83 2.30 10.53 -15.54
C ASN A 83 2.48 12.04 -15.29
N MET A 84 2.80 12.80 -16.35
CA MET A 84 3.00 14.26 -16.26
C MET A 84 1.72 15.04 -15.89
N LEU A 85 0.55 14.40 -15.91
CA LEU A 85 -0.73 14.96 -15.48
C LEU A 85 -1.08 14.56 -14.04
N ALA A 86 -0.12 14.01 -13.29
CA ALA A 86 -0.25 13.48 -11.93
C ALA A 86 -1.20 12.28 -11.79
N GLU A 87 -1.57 11.61 -12.89
CA GLU A 87 -2.38 10.40 -12.81
C GLU A 87 -1.49 9.19 -12.54
N ILE A 88 -1.87 8.39 -11.54
CA ILE A 88 -1.14 7.19 -11.16
C ILE A 88 -1.68 5.93 -11.84
N SER A 89 -0.78 5.00 -12.15
CA SER A 89 -1.12 3.64 -12.58
C SER A 89 -0.65 2.65 -11.52
N CYS A 90 -1.51 1.69 -11.19
CA CYS A 90 -1.28 0.74 -10.11
C CYS A 90 -1.20 -0.70 -10.61
N THR A 91 -0.59 -1.55 -9.80
CA THR A 91 -0.66 -3.02 -9.90
C THR A 91 -1.18 -3.58 -8.59
N GLN A 92 -2.04 -4.59 -8.65
CA GLN A 92 -2.51 -5.29 -7.45
C GLN A 92 -2.81 -6.77 -7.75
N HIS A 93 -2.77 -7.59 -6.70
CA HIS A 93 -3.00 -9.02 -6.84
C HIS A 93 -4.49 -9.38 -7.02
N THR A 94 -5.43 -8.64 -6.43
CA THR A 94 -6.87 -8.97 -6.49
C THR A 94 -7.76 -7.73 -6.55
N PRO A 95 -8.64 -7.57 -7.56
CA PRO A 95 -8.57 -8.22 -8.88
C PRO A 95 -7.17 -8.09 -9.50
N ASN A 96 -6.71 -9.15 -10.18
CA ASN A 96 -5.38 -9.21 -10.78
C ASN A 96 -5.32 -8.26 -11.99
N TYR A 97 -4.62 -7.14 -11.85
CA TYR A 97 -4.31 -6.28 -12.98
C TYR A 97 -2.95 -5.63 -12.78
N PHE A 98 -2.36 -5.27 -13.92
CA PHE A 98 -1.01 -4.76 -14.01
C PHE A 98 -1.01 -3.42 -14.76
N ASN A 99 -0.43 -2.40 -14.14
CA ASN A 99 -0.25 -1.06 -14.70
C ASN A 99 -1.53 -0.45 -15.28
N VAL A 100 -2.60 -0.44 -14.48
CA VAL A 100 -3.89 0.16 -14.87
C VAL A 100 -4.06 1.50 -14.17
N ASN A 101 -4.53 2.50 -14.92
CA ASN A 101 -4.85 3.84 -14.40
C ASN A 101 -5.82 3.74 -13.21
N PHE A 102 -5.47 4.40 -12.11
CA PHE A 102 -6.23 4.35 -10.86
C PHE A 102 -7.65 4.89 -11.01
N ASN A 103 -7.80 6.10 -11.58
CA ASN A 103 -9.07 6.79 -11.76
C ASN A 103 -10.04 6.06 -12.69
N SER A 104 -9.56 5.11 -13.50
CA SER A 104 -10.45 4.27 -14.34
C SER A 104 -11.26 3.25 -13.55
N ARG A 105 -10.96 3.05 -12.25
CA ARG A 105 -11.54 1.99 -11.41
C ARG A 105 -12.10 2.49 -10.09
N VAL A 106 -11.92 3.77 -9.80
CA VAL A 106 -12.47 4.42 -8.61
C VAL A 106 -13.33 5.58 -9.06
N ASP A 107 -14.47 5.73 -8.40
CA ASP A 107 -15.35 6.88 -8.58
C ASP A 107 -15.54 7.60 -7.24
N SER A 108 -16.30 8.70 -7.25
CA SER A 108 -16.52 9.49 -6.05
C SER A 108 -17.18 8.69 -4.92
N THR A 109 -18.01 7.70 -5.25
CA THR A 109 -18.70 6.85 -4.25
C THR A 109 -17.77 5.84 -3.59
N THR A 110 -16.63 5.54 -4.23
CA THR A 110 -15.63 4.61 -3.68
C THR A 110 -15.09 5.10 -2.34
N PHE A 111 -15.01 6.41 -2.13
CA PHE A 111 -14.46 7.00 -0.91
C PHE A 111 -15.51 7.28 0.17
N ASP A 112 -16.81 7.12 -0.11
CA ASP A 112 -17.87 7.31 0.89
C ASP A 112 -17.65 6.43 2.14
N THR A 113 -17.10 5.24 1.92
CA THR A 113 -16.83 4.25 2.98
C THR A 113 -15.36 3.88 3.08
N ASN A 114 -14.45 4.50 2.30
CA ASN A 114 -13.06 4.05 2.24
C ASN A 114 -12.06 5.20 2.31
N LYS A 115 -10.91 4.90 2.91
CA LYS A 115 -9.73 5.78 2.95
C LYS A 115 -8.52 5.04 2.42
N VAL A 116 -7.61 5.77 1.80
CA VAL A 116 -6.34 5.26 1.32
C VAL A 116 -5.22 5.79 2.20
N TYR A 117 -4.39 4.89 2.71
CA TYR A 117 -3.18 5.22 3.46
C TYR A 117 -2.00 5.00 2.54
N ILE A 118 -1.23 6.05 2.28
CA ILE A 118 -0.01 5.96 1.49
C ILE A 118 1.11 5.45 2.39
N VAL A 119 1.82 4.44 1.91
CA VAL A 119 3.10 4.00 2.46
C VAL A 119 4.18 4.53 1.51
N ASP A 120 4.86 5.58 1.95
CA ASP A 120 5.83 6.39 1.20
C ASP A 120 7.21 5.71 1.24
N MET A 121 7.56 5.02 0.16
CA MET A 121 8.75 4.16 0.12
C MET A 121 9.99 4.97 -0.31
N PRO A 122 11.07 4.98 0.49
CA PRO A 122 12.29 5.75 0.20
C PRO A 122 13.20 5.14 -0.87
#